data_AF-A0A1D8UQB5-F1
#
_entry.id   AF-A0A1D8UQB5-F1
#
_cell.length_a   1.000
_cell.length_b   1.000
_cell.length_c   1.000
_cell.angle_alpha   90.00
_cell.angle_beta   90.00
_cell.angle_gamma   90.00
#
_symmetry.space_group_name_H-M   'P 1'
#
loop_
_entity.id
_entity.type
_entity.pdbx_description
1 polymer ?
#
loop_
_entity_poly.entity_id
_entity_poly.type
_entity_poly.pdbx_seq_one_letter_code
_entity_poly.pdbx_strand_id
1 'polypeptide(L)'
;MILVLGLGGTFTSAQASDSAVLQSMLDGCYAGTKSCVIDLHGATKTLTKALRINPERATIRNATFECRMTSGTCLYISQDGFPHHDPMTINRLEGITLLGNKSIDGITMNYTDDHNFNTNAAITLSSVSIQGFNKGISFGNNVWSVDMFNVIIGNGNIGIYTQPNVHSAGERSTFSGGTIYNNAVAGLDEESCWEFDFEGTSFDFNEQQMILKGETSFTGHIENKDTGKPEIVLGALVGVPAGSLYMSAGSSITVDEWDAKHPKQPCYVQTSLSYNNIKFPATIYGVGGTQGAVCGPGTAVNWTGQPFSEK
;
A
#
# COMPACT_ATOMS: atom_id res chain seq x y z
N MET A 1 30.12 11.42 57.58
CA MET A 1 29.83 12.72 56.94
C MET A 1 30.87 12.93 55.85
N ILE A 2 30.63 12.90 54.54
CA ILE A 2 29.47 12.71 53.66
C ILE A 2 29.96 11.82 52.51
N LEU A 3 29.22 10.78 52.19
CA LEU A 3 29.44 9.93 51.01
C LEU A 3 28.75 10.61 49.82
N VAL A 4 29.51 11.11 48.85
CA VAL A 4 28.95 11.69 47.63
C VAL A 4 28.68 10.54 46.65
N LEU A 5 27.41 10.10 46.59
CA LEU A 5 26.91 9.21 45.56
C LEU A 5 26.72 10.02 44.28
N GLY A 6 27.61 9.82 43.31
CA GLY A 6 27.42 10.31 41.95
C GLY A 6 26.32 9.50 41.26
N LEU A 7 25.14 10.11 41.12
CA LEU A 7 24.09 9.61 40.22
C LEU A 7 24.57 9.79 38.78
N GLY A 8 25.15 8.73 38.22
CA GLY A 8 25.39 8.61 36.79
C GLY A 8 24.07 8.44 36.05
N GLY A 9 23.38 9.55 35.78
CA GLY A 9 22.29 9.56 34.82
C GLY A 9 22.84 9.23 33.43
N THR A 10 22.39 8.14 32.84
CA THR A 10 22.59 7.88 31.41
C THR A 10 21.83 8.94 30.63
N PHE A 11 22.54 9.98 30.20
CA PHE A 11 22.03 10.90 29.20
C PHE A 11 21.89 10.11 27.89
N THR A 12 20.68 9.64 27.60
CA THR A 12 20.31 9.29 26.23
C THR A 12 20.37 10.59 25.44
N SER A 13 21.45 10.81 24.69
CA SER A 13 21.51 11.93 23.76
C SER A 13 20.31 11.80 22.82
N ALA A 14 19.38 12.75 22.88
CA ALA A 14 18.31 12.83 21.90
C ALA A 14 18.98 12.92 20.52
N GLN A 15 18.81 11.89 19.70
CA GLN A 15 19.36 11.86 18.36
C GLN A 15 18.78 13.06 17.58
N ALA A 16 19.67 13.88 17.03
CA ALA A 16 19.27 15.09 16.31
C ALA A 16 18.40 14.71 15.10
N SER A 17 17.33 15.47 14.87
CA SER A 17 16.45 15.29 13.72
C SER A 17 17.12 15.81 12.44
N ASP A 18 17.08 15.03 11.38
CA ASP A 18 17.51 15.41 10.04
C ASP A 18 16.43 16.15 9.23
N SER A 19 15.19 16.24 9.74
CA SER A 19 14.04 16.73 8.98
C SER A 19 14.28 18.10 8.34
N ALA A 20 14.82 19.07 9.07
CA ALA A 20 15.03 20.43 8.54
C ALA A 20 16.13 20.48 7.47
N VAL A 21 17.19 19.70 7.65
CA VAL A 21 18.29 19.62 6.68
C VAL A 21 17.81 18.99 5.38
N LEU A 22 17.10 17.86 5.48
CA LEU A 22 16.57 17.17 4.31
C LEU A 22 15.48 17.98 3.59
N GLN A 23 14.60 18.65 4.34
CA GLN A 23 13.65 19.57 3.74
C GLN A 23 14.36 20.71 3.01
N SER A 24 15.42 21.28 3.58
CA SER A 24 16.20 22.32 2.90
C SER A 24 16.88 21.82 1.62
N MET A 25 17.32 20.55 1.57
CA MET A 25 17.86 19.95 0.33
C MET A 25 16.77 19.83 -0.75
N LEU A 26 15.59 19.38 -0.34
CA LEU A 26 14.41 19.30 -1.20
C LEU A 26 13.99 20.68 -1.72
N ASP A 27 13.93 21.68 -0.83
CA ASP A 27 13.58 23.06 -1.19
C ASP A 27 14.59 23.66 -2.19
N GLY A 28 15.87 23.28 -2.08
CA GLY A 28 16.90 23.61 -3.07
C GLY A 28 16.60 23.03 -4.46
N CYS A 29 16.04 21.82 -4.53
CA CYS A 29 15.56 21.26 -5.79
C CYS A 29 14.33 21.97 -6.33
N TYR A 30 13.41 22.36 -5.45
CA TYR A 30 12.16 23.03 -5.84
C TYR A 30 12.38 24.44 -6.39
N ALA A 31 13.45 25.12 -5.97
CA ALA A 31 13.87 26.39 -6.53
C ALA A 31 14.46 26.27 -7.94
N GLY A 32 14.82 25.07 -8.39
CA GLY A 32 15.38 24.82 -9.71
C GLY A 32 14.34 24.73 -10.82
N THR A 33 14.82 24.81 -12.07
CA THR A 33 13.99 24.60 -13.28
C THR A 33 14.08 23.17 -13.82
N LYS A 34 14.75 22.25 -13.13
CA LYS A 34 14.89 20.85 -13.54
C LYS A 34 14.71 19.92 -12.36
N SER A 35 14.30 18.68 -12.63
CA SER A 35 14.34 17.60 -11.63
C SER A 35 15.76 17.43 -11.08
N CYS A 36 15.84 17.12 -9.78
CA CYS A 36 17.08 16.86 -9.05
C CYS A 36 17.12 15.42 -8.51
N VAL A 37 18.32 14.97 -8.16
CA VAL A 37 18.54 13.71 -7.43
C VAL A 37 19.18 14.02 -6.08
N ILE A 38 18.57 13.53 -5.00
CA ILE A 38 19.14 13.49 -3.66
C ILE A 38 19.51 12.04 -3.36
N ASP A 39 20.80 11.74 -3.46
CA ASP A 39 21.36 10.43 -3.08
C ASP A 39 21.88 10.52 -1.64
N LEU A 40 21.35 9.68 -0.76
CA LEU A 40 21.76 9.64 0.64
C LEU A 40 22.79 8.56 0.92
N HIS A 41 23.26 7.84 -0.11
CA HIS A 41 24.39 6.92 -0.04
C HIS A 41 24.28 5.86 1.06
N GLY A 42 23.05 5.37 1.31
CA GLY A 42 22.74 4.39 2.34
C GLY A 42 22.65 4.95 3.75
N ALA A 43 22.63 6.29 3.92
CA ALA A 43 22.57 6.91 5.23
C ALA A 43 21.22 6.64 5.92
N THR A 44 21.29 6.41 7.23
CA THR A 44 20.12 6.47 8.12
C THR A 44 19.85 7.91 8.53
N LYS A 45 18.59 8.33 8.43
CA LYS A 45 18.11 9.69 8.71
C LYS A 45 16.95 9.64 9.68
N THR A 46 17.01 10.43 10.75
CA THR A 46 15.93 10.50 11.74
C THR A 46 14.99 11.64 11.38
N LEU A 47 13.71 11.33 11.15
CA LEU A 47 12.68 12.33 10.85
C LEU A 47 11.77 12.53 12.05
N THR A 48 11.67 13.77 12.53
CA THR A 48 10.70 14.18 13.56
C THR A 48 9.61 15.11 13.01
N LYS A 49 9.67 15.39 11.71
CA LYS A 49 8.66 16.09 10.92
C LYS A 49 8.58 15.43 9.55
N ALA A 50 7.40 15.50 8.93
CA ALA A 50 7.17 15.00 7.60
C ALA A 50 8.10 15.68 6.60
N LEU A 51 8.61 14.93 5.63
CA LEU A 51 9.22 15.51 4.44
C LEU A 51 8.13 15.77 3.42
N ARG A 52 8.08 17.00 2.91
CA ARG A 52 7.18 17.38 1.82
C ARG A 52 7.92 17.21 0.50
N ILE A 53 7.45 16.27 -0.31
CA ILE A 53 8.07 15.84 -1.56
C ILE A 53 7.22 16.36 -2.72
N ASN A 54 7.81 17.21 -3.57
CA ASN A 54 7.22 17.53 -4.86
C ASN A 54 7.61 16.41 -5.86
N PRO A 55 6.63 15.60 -6.32
CA PRO A 55 6.92 14.47 -7.20
C PRO A 55 7.44 14.86 -8.57
N GLU A 56 7.30 16.11 -9.03
CA GLU A 56 7.85 16.56 -10.32
C GLU A 56 9.32 16.99 -10.23
N ARG A 57 9.84 17.18 -9.02
CA ARG A 57 11.11 17.91 -8.83
C ARG A 57 12.23 17.10 -8.21
N ALA A 58 11.93 16.04 -7.48
CA ALA A 58 12.95 15.35 -6.71
C ALA A 58 12.83 13.83 -6.80
N THR A 59 13.94 13.20 -7.18
CA THR A 59 14.20 11.79 -6.92
C THR A 59 15.03 11.67 -5.63
N ILE A 60 14.57 10.85 -4.69
CA ILE A 60 15.29 10.55 -3.44
C ILE A 60 15.69 9.08 -3.49
N ARG A 61 16.96 8.78 -3.21
CA ARG A 61 17.45 7.40 -3.26
C ARG A 61 18.44 7.01 -2.18
N ASN A 62 18.52 5.69 -1.96
CA ASN A 62 19.48 5.01 -1.09
C ASN A 62 19.48 5.55 0.35
N ALA A 63 18.40 5.33 1.09
CA ALA A 63 18.28 5.85 2.45
C ALA A 63 17.44 4.95 3.36
N THR A 64 17.72 5.03 4.66
CA THR A 64 16.81 4.57 5.70
C THR A 64 16.27 5.77 6.46
N PHE A 65 14.95 5.95 6.50
CA PHE A 65 14.30 6.98 7.30
C PHE A 65 13.67 6.37 8.55
N GLU A 66 14.14 6.80 9.72
CA GLU A 66 13.53 6.51 11.01
C GLU A 66 12.55 7.63 11.40
N CYS A 67 11.27 7.37 11.19
CA CYS A 67 10.18 8.32 11.41
C CYS A 67 9.72 8.26 12.87
N ARG A 68 10.14 9.23 13.68
CA ARG A 68 9.90 9.30 15.14
C ARG A 68 8.79 10.27 15.54
N MET A 69 7.95 10.64 14.58
CA MET A 69 6.76 11.46 14.81
C MET A 69 5.70 10.67 15.58
N THR A 70 4.80 11.38 16.27
CA THR A 70 3.69 10.80 17.04
C THR A 70 2.33 10.93 16.35
N SER A 71 2.27 11.67 15.24
CA SER A 71 1.07 11.85 14.41
C SER A 71 1.47 12.34 13.02
N GLY A 72 0.56 12.24 12.06
CA GLY A 72 0.77 12.68 10.67
C GLY A 72 1.37 11.57 9.80
N THR A 73 2.20 11.95 8.83
CA THR A 73 2.82 11.05 7.86
C THR A 73 4.34 11.26 7.83
N CYS A 74 5.10 10.24 7.44
CA CYS A 74 6.55 10.38 7.33
C CYS A 74 6.95 11.11 6.03
N LEU A 75 6.46 10.63 4.88
CA LEU A 75 6.64 11.28 3.59
C LEU A 75 5.29 11.75 3.05
N TYR A 76 5.16 13.05 2.80
CA TYR A 76 3.98 13.64 2.18
C TYR A 76 4.30 14.06 0.76
N ILE A 77 3.73 13.36 -0.22
CA ILE A 77 3.95 13.61 -1.64
C ILE A 77 2.80 14.46 -2.17
N SER A 78 3.14 15.66 -2.64
CA SER A 78 2.17 16.62 -3.17
C SER A 78 2.88 17.71 -3.97
N GLN A 79 2.21 18.18 -5.01
CA GLN A 79 2.60 19.36 -5.80
C GLN A 79 2.05 20.67 -5.24
N ASP A 80 1.14 20.61 -4.26
CA ASP A 80 0.44 21.79 -3.75
C ASP A 80 1.44 22.90 -3.39
N GLY A 81 1.14 24.15 -3.74
CA GLY A 81 2.00 25.29 -3.37
C GLY A 81 3.40 25.29 -3.99
N PHE A 82 3.65 24.51 -5.05
CA PHE A 82 4.86 24.59 -5.87
C PHE A 82 4.54 25.01 -7.31
N PRO A 83 5.46 25.71 -8.01
CA PRO A 83 5.28 26.00 -9.43
C PRO A 83 5.33 24.70 -10.26
N HIS A 84 4.30 24.45 -11.06
CA HIS A 84 4.23 23.34 -12.01
C HIS A 84 5.40 23.32 -12.97
N HIS A 85 5.90 22.13 -13.30
CA HIS A 85 6.93 21.99 -14.31
C HIS A 85 6.83 20.68 -15.08
N ASP A 86 7.05 20.81 -16.39
CA ASP A 86 7.20 19.79 -17.44
C ASP A 86 6.51 18.43 -17.16
N PRO A 87 5.39 18.13 -17.85
CA PRO A 87 4.64 16.88 -17.69
C PRO A 87 5.42 15.61 -18.11
N MET A 88 6.67 15.74 -18.56
CA MET A 88 7.49 14.62 -19.05
C MET A 88 8.51 14.04 -18.07
N THR A 89 8.64 14.58 -16.85
CA THR A 89 9.58 14.03 -15.84
C THR A 89 8.91 13.13 -14.82
N ILE A 90 9.35 11.87 -14.74
CA ILE A 90 8.93 10.90 -13.72
C ILE A 90 10.05 10.79 -12.68
N ASN A 91 9.79 11.21 -11.44
CA ASN A 91 10.75 11.05 -10.34
C ASN A 91 10.48 9.79 -9.53
N ARG A 92 11.39 9.48 -8.59
CA ARG A 92 11.35 8.23 -7.85
C ARG A 92 11.65 8.36 -6.38
N LEU A 93 11.05 7.47 -5.60
CA LEU A 93 11.64 6.99 -4.35
C LEU A 93 12.30 5.65 -4.65
N GLU A 94 13.63 5.57 -4.53
CA GLU A 94 14.41 4.42 -4.99
C GLU A 94 15.34 3.87 -3.89
N GLY A 95 15.23 2.59 -3.56
CA GLY A 95 16.09 1.99 -2.53
C GLY A 95 15.90 2.65 -1.16
N ILE A 96 14.65 2.92 -0.80
CA ILE A 96 14.27 3.61 0.44
C ILE A 96 13.71 2.61 1.45
N THR A 97 14.16 2.66 2.70
CA THR A 97 13.52 1.99 3.83
C THR A 97 12.89 3.02 4.76
N LEU A 98 11.60 2.89 5.05
CA LEU A 98 10.88 3.68 6.05
C LEU A 98 10.60 2.80 7.27
N LEU A 99 11.01 3.27 8.44
CA LEU A 99 10.74 2.65 9.72
C LEU A 99 9.93 3.63 10.57
N GLY A 100 8.71 3.24 10.93
CA GLY A 100 7.79 4.09 11.67
C GLY A 100 7.19 3.41 12.89
N ASN A 101 6.02 3.92 13.28
CA ASN A 101 5.21 3.37 14.33
C ASN A 101 3.72 3.46 13.96
N LYS A 102 2.89 2.67 14.64
CA LYS A 102 1.47 2.50 14.32
C LYS A 102 0.58 3.71 14.62
N SER A 103 1.16 4.87 14.95
CA SER A 103 0.44 6.15 15.15
C SER A 103 0.61 7.14 13.98
N ILE A 104 1.48 6.83 13.02
CA ILE A 104 1.75 7.68 11.86
C ILE A 104 1.61 6.90 10.56
N ASP A 105 1.28 7.58 9.46
CA ASP A 105 1.27 6.99 8.13
C ASP A 105 2.70 7.03 7.51
N GLY A 106 3.01 6.08 6.63
CA GLY A 106 4.34 5.96 6.00
C GLY A 106 4.51 6.97 4.87
N ILE A 107 3.79 6.71 3.77
CA ILE A 107 3.71 7.59 2.61
C ILE A 107 2.26 8.02 2.43
N THR A 108 2.03 9.32 2.33
CA THR A 108 0.72 9.85 1.92
C THR A 108 0.87 10.61 0.62
N MET A 109 0.10 10.23 -0.39
CA MET A 109 -0.04 10.98 -1.63
C MET A 109 -1.40 11.66 -1.63
N ASN A 110 -1.41 12.98 -1.72
CA ASN A 110 -2.65 13.76 -1.73
C ASN A 110 -2.38 15.16 -2.29
N TYR A 111 -3.15 15.59 -3.30
CA TYR A 111 -3.04 16.92 -3.89
C TYR A 111 -4.37 17.61 -3.72
N THR A 112 -4.41 18.68 -2.92
CA THR A 112 -5.65 19.34 -2.49
C THR A 112 -6.01 20.56 -3.31
N ASP A 113 -5.13 20.98 -4.21
CA ASP A 113 -5.38 22.10 -5.12
C ASP A 113 -6.12 21.63 -6.39
N ASP A 114 -7.40 22.01 -6.50
CA ASP A 114 -8.33 21.63 -7.59
C ASP A 114 -8.01 22.29 -8.94
N HIS A 115 -7.04 23.20 -9.01
CA HIS A 115 -6.68 23.88 -10.25
C HIS A 115 -5.82 23.04 -11.21
N ASN A 116 -5.46 21.82 -10.82
CA ASN A 116 -4.38 21.09 -11.43
C ASN A 116 -4.88 19.78 -12.03
N PHE A 117 -4.97 19.73 -13.36
CA PHE A 117 -5.12 18.48 -14.10
C PHE A 117 -3.79 17.73 -14.07
N ASN A 118 -3.46 17.07 -12.95
CA ASN A 118 -2.25 16.27 -12.83
C ASN A 118 -2.29 15.15 -13.85
N THR A 119 -1.38 15.11 -14.83
CA THR A 119 -1.42 14.07 -15.88
C THR A 119 -1.10 12.66 -15.37
N ASN A 120 -0.47 12.54 -14.18
CA ASN A 120 -0.22 11.31 -13.42
C ASN A 120 0.18 11.66 -11.97
N ALA A 121 0.46 10.68 -11.10
CA ALA A 121 1.04 10.91 -9.76
C ALA A 121 2.49 11.46 -9.78
N ALA A 122 3.11 11.58 -10.95
CA ALA A 122 4.46 12.09 -11.22
C ALA A 122 5.62 11.39 -10.48
N ILE A 123 5.34 10.31 -9.74
CA ILE A 123 6.32 9.56 -8.96
C ILE A 123 6.13 8.05 -9.06
N THR A 124 7.25 7.34 -9.09
CA THR A 124 7.33 5.88 -9.00
C THR A 124 8.02 5.47 -7.70
N LEU A 125 7.58 4.38 -7.09
CA LEU A 125 8.30 3.75 -5.98
C LEU A 125 9.05 2.54 -6.53
N SER A 126 10.35 2.44 -6.25
CA SER A 126 11.17 1.32 -6.71
C SER A 126 12.04 0.77 -5.59
N SER A 127 11.89 -0.51 -5.26
CA SER A 127 12.63 -1.16 -4.16
C SER A 127 12.49 -0.38 -2.85
N VAL A 128 11.24 -0.11 -2.45
CA VAL A 128 10.90 0.64 -1.24
C VAL A 128 10.35 -0.31 -0.19
N SER A 129 10.84 -0.21 1.05
CA SER A 129 10.33 -0.97 2.20
C SER A 129 9.67 -0.02 3.20
N ILE A 130 8.45 -0.29 3.62
CA ILE A 130 7.64 0.55 4.51
C ILE A 130 7.16 -0.28 5.70
N GLN A 131 7.71 -0.01 6.88
CA GLN A 131 7.58 -0.90 8.02
C GLN A 131 6.99 -0.20 9.27
N GLY A 132 5.96 -0.83 9.84
CA GLY A 132 5.48 -0.49 11.19
C GLY A 132 4.54 0.70 11.30
N PHE A 133 3.97 1.18 10.19
CA PHE A 133 3.11 2.37 10.15
C PHE A 133 1.64 2.07 10.45
N ASN A 134 0.85 3.11 10.75
CA ASN A 134 -0.60 3.02 10.80
C ASN A 134 -1.15 2.65 9.42
N LYS A 135 -0.85 3.46 8.40
CA LYS A 135 -1.04 3.11 6.99
C LYS A 135 0.32 3.12 6.32
N GLY A 136 0.70 2.05 5.63
CA GLY A 136 1.94 2.01 4.87
C GLY A 136 1.95 3.06 3.76
N ILE A 137 0.98 2.96 2.86
CA ILE A 137 0.71 3.96 1.81
C ILE A 137 -0.75 4.39 1.89
N SER A 138 -1.00 5.69 1.78
CA SER A 138 -2.33 6.30 1.75
C SER A 138 -2.50 7.15 0.49
N PHE A 139 -3.55 6.86 -0.29
CA PHE A 139 -3.89 7.58 -1.51
C PHE A 139 -5.11 8.49 -1.30
N GLY A 140 -5.00 9.75 -1.74
CA GLY A 140 -6.00 10.81 -1.58
C GLY A 140 -6.47 11.44 -2.91
N ASN A 141 -6.87 12.71 -2.84
CA ASN A 141 -7.35 13.49 -3.98
C ASN A 141 -6.28 13.63 -5.06
N ASN A 142 -6.72 13.67 -6.32
CA ASN A 142 -5.89 13.98 -7.49
C ASN A 142 -4.68 13.05 -7.63
N VAL A 143 -4.81 11.80 -7.17
CA VAL A 143 -3.78 10.76 -7.27
C VAL A 143 -4.30 9.64 -8.17
N TRP A 144 -3.55 9.33 -9.22
CA TRP A 144 -3.79 8.23 -10.16
C TRP A 144 -2.48 7.82 -10.84
N SER A 145 -2.44 6.71 -11.58
CA SER A 145 -1.26 6.27 -12.33
C SER A 145 0.00 6.17 -11.47
N VAL A 146 -0.13 5.61 -10.26
CA VAL A 146 1.00 5.36 -9.37
C VAL A 146 1.59 3.99 -9.72
N ASP A 147 2.83 3.97 -10.21
CA ASP A 147 3.55 2.74 -10.50
C ASP A 147 4.51 2.39 -9.34
N MET A 148 4.45 1.16 -8.86
CA MET A 148 5.19 0.66 -7.69
C MET A 148 5.87 -0.66 -8.04
N PHE A 149 7.19 -0.71 -7.94
CA PHE A 149 8.01 -1.86 -8.33
C PHE A 149 8.80 -2.40 -7.13
N ASN A 150 8.63 -3.67 -6.80
CA ASN A 150 9.30 -4.33 -5.68
C ASN A 150 9.11 -3.56 -4.36
N VAL A 151 7.87 -3.21 -4.03
CA VAL A 151 7.53 -2.48 -2.80
C VAL A 151 7.11 -3.47 -1.71
N ILE A 152 7.71 -3.34 -0.53
CA ILE A 152 7.43 -4.18 0.63
C ILE A 152 6.74 -3.33 1.69
N ILE A 153 5.56 -3.73 2.15
CA ILE A 153 4.78 -3.00 3.15
C ILE A 153 4.37 -3.95 4.25
N GLY A 154 4.76 -3.70 5.50
CA GLY A 154 4.34 -4.62 6.54
C GLY A 154 4.53 -4.19 7.97
N ASN A 155 4.11 -5.11 8.86
CA ASN A 155 4.14 -4.96 10.31
C ASN A 155 3.37 -3.72 10.83
N GLY A 156 2.48 -3.16 10.01
CA GLY A 156 1.68 -1.97 10.31
C GLY A 156 0.29 -2.29 10.85
N ASN A 157 -0.65 -1.34 10.71
CA ASN A 157 -2.08 -1.63 10.83
C ASN A 157 -2.67 -1.93 9.46
N ILE A 158 -2.54 -1.01 8.51
CA ILE A 158 -3.02 -1.15 7.14
C ILE A 158 -1.83 -1.03 6.18
N GLY A 159 -1.70 -1.93 5.21
CA GLY A 159 -0.65 -1.86 4.20
C GLY A 159 -0.91 -0.72 3.20
N ILE A 160 -1.96 -0.88 2.38
CA ILE A 160 -2.42 0.09 1.39
C ILE A 160 -3.79 0.61 1.82
N TYR A 161 -3.98 1.94 1.76
CA TYR A 161 -5.23 2.58 2.10
C TYR A 161 -5.65 3.58 1.03
N THR A 162 -6.92 3.60 0.65
CA THR A 162 -7.50 4.68 -0.15
C THR A 162 -8.44 5.51 0.72
N GLN A 163 -8.35 6.83 0.63
CA GLN A 163 -9.21 7.72 1.41
C GLN A 163 -10.65 7.72 0.86
N PRO A 164 -11.67 7.90 1.71
CA PRO A 164 -13.04 8.04 1.25
C PRO A 164 -13.29 9.40 0.59
N ASN A 165 -14.28 9.44 -0.30
CA ASN A 165 -14.77 10.67 -0.95
C ASN A 165 -13.68 11.49 -1.67
N VAL A 166 -12.70 10.80 -2.25
CA VAL A 166 -11.63 11.45 -3.01
C VAL A 166 -12.14 11.98 -4.35
N HIS A 167 -11.58 13.10 -4.78
CA HIS A 167 -11.85 13.74 -6.06
C HIS A 167 -10.75 13.41 -7.08
N SER A 168 -11.14 13.14 -8.33
CA SER A 168 -10.24 12.96 -9.48
C SER A 168 -9.06 12.01 -9.18
N ALA A 169 -9.38 10.84 -8.65
CA ALA A 169 -8.39 9.87 -8.18
C ALA A 169 -8.78 8.46 -8.61
N GLY A 170 -7.84 7.52 -8.48
CA GLY A 170 -8.15 6.10 -8.57
C GLY A 170 -7.85 5.43 -9.90
N GLU A 171 -7.54 6.17 -10.96
CA GLU A 171 -7.22 5.54 -12.25
C GLU A 171 -5.86 4.82 -12.18
N ARG A 172 -5.82 3.55 -12.61
CA ARG A 172 -4.63 2.71 -12.85
C ARG A 172 -3.48 2.82 -11.83
N SER A 173 -3.55 2.16 -10.67
CA SER A 173 -2.39 2.05 -9.76
C SER A 173 -1.81 0.64 -9.76
N THR A 174 -0.53 0.52 -10.14
CA THR A 174 0.12 -0.78 -10.39
C THR A 174 1.15 -1.11 -9.31
N PHE A 175 1.06 -2.30 -8.72
CA PHE A 175 2.06 -2.91 -7.87
C PHE A 175 2.66 -4.12 -8.59
N SER A 176 3.93 -4.05 -8.95
CA SER A 176 4.64 -5.11 -9.66
C SER A 176 5.74 -5.70 -8.78
N GLY A 177 5.55 -6.94 -8.35
CA GLY A 177 6.34 -7.62 -7.34
C GLY A 177 6.08 -7.12 -5.91
N GLY A 178 6.96 -7.52 -4.99
CA GLY A 178 6.90 -7.10 -3.59
C GLY A 178 5.92 -7.88 -2.72
N THR A 179 5.74 -7.43 -1.48
CA THR A 179 5.00 -8.17 -0.46
C THR A 179 4.31 -7.23 0.52
N ILE A 180 3.04 -7.48 0.78
CA ILE A 180 2.22 -6.76 1.76
C ILE A 180 1.86 -7.73 2.87
N TYR A 181 2.38 -7.53 4.08
CA TYR A 181 2.36 -8.59 5.09
C TYR A 181 2.26 -8.14 6.54
N ASN A 182 1.75 -9.04 7.39
CA ASN A 182 1.67 -8.86 8.85
C ASN A 182 1.01 -7.54 9.27
N ASN A 183 0.06 -7.03 8.47
CA ASN A 183 -0.69 -5.83 8.83
C ASN A 183 -1.85 -6.22 9.76
N ALA A 184 -1.96 -5.52 10.89
CA ALA A 184 -2.85 -5.89 12.00
C ALA A 184 -4.34 -5.64 11.74
N VAL A 185 -4.68 -4.90 10.68
CA VAL A 185 -6.05 -4.59 10.26
C VAL A 185 -6.30 -5.15 8.87
N ALA A 186 -5.54 -4.70 7.86
CA ALA A 186 -5.69 -5.17 6.50
C ALA A 186 -4.41 -5.03 5.66
N GLY A 187 -4.21 -5.90 4.67
CA GLY A 187 -3.19 -5.71 3.63
C GLY A 187 -3.56 -4.53 2.74
N LEU A 188 -4.80 -4.50 2.27
CA LEU A 188 -5.39 -3.38 1.54
C LEU A 188 -6.79 -3.07 2.08
N ASP A 189 -7.05 -1.79 2.33
CA ASP A 189 -8.34 -1.25 2.77
C ASP A 189 -8.78 -0.10 1.88
N GLU A 190 -9.77 -0.37 1.02
CA GLU A 190 -10.28 0.55 0.03
C GLU A 190 -11.57 1.22 0.51
N GLU A 191 -11.54 2.55 0.69
CA GLU A 191 -12.70 3.38 1.09
C GLU A 191 -13.18 4.31 -0.04
N SER A 192 -12.54 4.26 -1.20
CA SER A 192 -12.97 4.91 -2.45
C SER A 192 -13.00 3.91 -3.62
N CYS A 193 -13.33 4.33 -4.84
CA CYS A 193 -13.31 3.46 -6.02
C CYS A 193 -11.96 3.62 -6.73
N TRP A 194 -11.06 2.67 -6.54
CA TRP A 194 -9.70 2.68 -7.02
C TRP A 194 -9.46 1.49 -7.95
N GLU A 195 -8.77 1.74 -9.05
CA GLU A 195 -8.31 0.70 -9.96
C GLU A 195 -6.91 0.26 -9.53
N PHE A 196 -6.81 -0.99 -9.07
CA PHE A 196 -5.54 -1.61 -8.70
C PHE A 196 -5.16 -2.72 -9.67
N ASP A 197 -3.88 -2.76 -10.03
CA ASP A 197 -3.28 -3.87 -10.78
C ASP A 197 -2.11 -4.45 -9.98
N PHE A 198 -2.22 -5.70 -9.56
CA PHE A 198 -1.17 -6.42 -8.85
C PHE A 198 -0.54 -7.45 -9.80
N GLU A 199 0.77 -7.34 -9.99
CA GLU A 199 1.56 -8.15 -10.89
C GLU A 199 2.67 -8.89 -10.13
N GLY A 200 2.43 -10.14 -9.75
CA GLY A 200 3.38 -10.94 -8.97
C GLY A 200 3.58 -10.44 -7.53
N THR A 201 2.57 -9.80 -6.94
CA THR A 201 2.63 -9.29 -5.55
C THR A 201 2.09 -10.33 -4.57
N SER A 202 2.74 -10.45 -3.41
CA SER A 202 2.27 -11.31 -2.32
C SER A 202 1.49 -10.54 -1.26
N PHE A 203 0.44 -11.15 -0.71
CA PHE A 203 -0.32 -10.68 0.44
C PHE A 203 -0.31 -11.77 1.52
N ASP A 204 0.54 -11.58 2.54
CA ASP A 204 0.89 -12.67 3.46
C ASP A 204 0.55 -12.32 4.91
N PHE A 205 -0.24 -13.16 5.57
CA PHE A 205 -0.54 -13.10 7.00
C PHE A 205 -1.11 -11.75 7.49
N ASN A 206 -1.84 -11.04 6.64
CA ASN A 206 -2.61 -9.88 7.06
C ASN A 206 -3.90 -10.33 7.78
N GLU A 207 -4.37 -9.57 8.77
CA GLU A 207 -5.61 -9.92 9.49
C GLU A 207 -6.84 -9.98 8.55
N GLN A 208 -6.89 -9.10 7.56
CA GLN A 208 -7.72 -9.17 6.37
C GLN A 208 -6.81 -8.95 5.16
N GLN A 209 -6.89 -9.74 4.08
CA GLN A 209 -5.98 -9.53 2.95
C GLN A 209 -6.38 -8.28 2.17
N MET A 210 -7.63 -8.22 1.69
CA MET A 210 -8.12 -7.11 0.89
C MET A 210 -9.59 -6.78 1.21
N ILE A 211 -9.88 -5.49 1.34
CA ILE A 211 -11.23 -4.92 1.31
C ILE A 211 -11.29 -4.05 0.06
N LEU A 212 -12.06 -4.48 -0.93
CA LEU A 212 -12.13 -3.88 -2.26
C LEU A 212 -13.48 -3.19 -2.49
N LYS A 213 -13.47 -2.13 -3.29
CA LYS A 213 -14.64 -1.35 -3.73
C LYS A 213 -14.59 -1.03 -5.22
N GLY A 214 -13.40 -0.90 -5.80
CA GLY A 214 -13.16 -0.60 -7.20
C GLY A 214 -12.79 -1.83 -8.03
N GLU A 215 -12.14 -1.59 -9.16
CA GLU A 215 -11.64 -2.64 -10.05
C GLU A 215 -10.26 -3.12 -9.59
N THR A 216 -10.08 -4.44 -9.53
CA THR A 216 -8.80 -5.03 -9.13
C THR A 216 -8.43 -6.16 -10.07
N SER A 217 -7.29 -6.02 -10.74
CA SER A 217 -6.60 -7.10 -11.42
C SER A 217 -5.54 -7.68 -10.50
N PHE A 218 -5.50 -9.00 -10.35
CA PHE A 218 -4.61 -9.67 -9.41
C PHE A 218 -3.90 -10.87 -10.02
N THR A 219 -2.58 -10.75 -10.10
CA THR A 219 -1.63 -11.81 -10.37
C THR A 219 -0.70 -11.91 -9.17
N GLY A 220 -0.65 -13.03 -8.45
CA GLY A 220 0.19 -13.12 -7.27
C GLY A 220 -0.20 -14.22 -6.30
N HIS A 221 0.28 -14.08 -5.07
CA HIS A 221 0.08 -15.07 -4.01
C HIS A 221 -0.62 -14.42 -2.82
N ILE A 222 -1.64 -15.09 -2.29
CA ILE A 222 -2.28 -14.71 -1.03
C ILE A 222 -2.05 -15.85 -0.05
N GLU A 223 -1.42 -15.58 1.09
CA GLU A 223 -1.21 -16.54 2.16
C GLU A 223 -1.78 -16.05 3.48
N ASN A 224 -2.47 -16.92 4.21
CA ASN A 224 -2.94 -16.57 5.54
C ASN A 224 -2.92 -17.74 6.51
N LYS A 225 -2.98 -17.42 7.80
CA LYS A 225 -3.37 -18.38 8.84
C LYS A 225 -4.88 -18.67 8.75
N ASP A 226 -5.34 -19.75 9.39
CA ASP A 226 -6.78 -20.00 9.53
C ASP A 226 -7.42 -18.93 10.43
N THR A 227 -8.21 -18.04 9.82
CA THR A 227 -8.93 -16.95 10.49
C THR A 227 -10.43 -17.19 10.60
N GLY A 228 -10.97 -18.21 9.92
CA GLY A 228 -12.41 -18.41 9.73
C GLY A 228 -13.14 -17.28 8.98
N LYS A 229 -12.39 -16.37 8.33
CA LYS A 229 -12.91 -15.23 7.56
C LYS A 229 -12.51 -15.33 6.07
N PRO A 230 -13.31 -14.81 5.13
CA PRO A 230 -12.90 -14.71 3.73
C PRO A 230 -11.64 -13.83 3.59
N GLU A 231 -10.75 -14.21 2.66
CA GLU A 231 -9.50 -13.48 2.41
C GLU A 231 -9.76 -12.12 1.74
N ILE A 232 -10.77 -12.05 0.86
CA ILE A 232 -11.13 -10.83 0.12
C ILE A 232 -12.60 -10.48 0.39
N VAL A 233 -12.85 -9.21 0.71
CA VAL A 233 -14.20 -8.65 0.82
C VAL A 233 -14.42 -7.65 -0.30
N LEU A 234 -15.33 -7.96 -1.21
CA LEU A 234 -15.75 -7.06 -2.28
C LEU A 234 -17.01 -6.30 -1.84
N GLY A 235 -16.80 -5.07 -1.41
CA GLY A 235 -17.82 -4.17 -0.89
C GLY A 235 -18.51 -3.35 -1.98
N ALA A 236 -19.29 -2.37 -1.51
CA ALA A 236 -20.06 -1.43 -2.32
C ALA A 236 -19.84 -0.01 -1.80
N LEU A 237 -19.81 0.96 -2.71
CA LEU A 237 -19.93 2.38 -2.38
C LEU A 237 -21.24 2.91 -2.99
N VAL A 238 -21.93 3.76 -2.24
CA VAL A 238 -23.21 4.33 -2.68
C VAL A 238 -22.96 5.24 -3.88
N GLY A 239 -23.68 4.99 -4.99
CA GLY A 239 -23.60 5.81 -6.20
C GLY A 239 -22.38 5.57 -7.10
N VAL A 240 -21.60 4.52 -6.81
CA VAL A 240 -20.38 4.15 -7.56
C VAL A 240 -20.64 2.82 -8.30
N PRO A 241 -20.01 2.58 -9.45
CA PRO A 241 -20.00 1.25 -10.08
C PRO A 241 -19.62 0.14 -9.09
N ALA A 242 -20.13 -1.08 -9.30
CA ALA A 242 -19.71 -2.21 -8.50
C ALA A 242 -18.21 -2.47 -8.64
N GLY A 243 -17.60 -2.89 -7.54
CA GLY A 243 -16.25 -3.41 -7.56
C GLY A 243 -16.16 -4.68 -8.42
N SER A 244 -14.96 -4.92 -8.94
CA SER A 244 -14.68 -6.12 -9.71
C SER A 244 -13.32 -6.70 -9.35
N LEU A 245 -13.23 -8.02 -9.38
CA LEU A 245 -11.99 -8.76 -9.12
C LEU A 245 -11.70 -9.69 -10.28
N TYR A 246 -10.57 -9.48 -10.93
CA TYR A 246 -10.04 -10.30 -12.02
C TYR A 246 -8.76 -10.95 -11.56
N MET A 247 -8.78 -12.25 -11.31
CA MET A 247 -7.56 -12.98 -10.99
C MET A 247 -6.97 -13.62 -12.25
N SER A 248 -5.64 -13.61 -12.39
CA SER A 248 -4.93 -14.23 -13.50
C SER A 248 -4.60 -15.69 -13.24
N ALA A 249 -4.38 -16.46 -14.33
CA ALA A 249 -3.89 -17.83 -14.22
C ALA A 249 -2.48 -17.85 -13.60
N GLY A 250 -2.27 -18.72 -12.61
CA GLY A 250 -1.03 -18.77 -11.84
C GLY A 250 -1.11 -18.09 -10.48
N SER A 251 -2.19 -17.35 -10.19
CA SER A 251 -2.46 -16.85 -8.85
C SER A 251 -2.85 -17.98 -7.88
N SER A 252 -2.54 -17.81 -6.61
CA SER A 252 -2.84 -18.74 -5.52
C SER A 252 -3.46 -18.03 -4.32
N ILE A 253 -4.35 -18.74 -3.62
CA ILE A 253 -4.84 -18.34 -2.29
C ILE A 253 -4.66 -19.55 -1.37
N THR A 254 -3.70 -19.50 -0.47
CA THR A 254 -3.39 -20.59 0.46
C THR A 254 -3.64 -20.18 1.91
N VAL A 255 -4.26 -21.08 2.67
CA VAL A 255 -4.46 -20.92 4.11
C VAL A 255 -3.61 -21.97 4.82
N ASP A 256 -2.93 -21.64 5.91
CA ASP A 256 -2.10 -22.57 6.67
C ASP A 256 -2.84 -23.89 6.91
N GLU A 257 -2.10 -25.01 6.77
CA GLU A 257 -2.65 -26.36 6.79
C GLU A 257 -3.74 -26.60 5.73
N TRP A 258 -3.61 -25.96 4.56
CA TRP A 258 -4.55 -26.12 3.47
C TRP A 258 -4.79 -27.59 3.13
N ASP A 259 -6.05 -28.01 3.21
CA ASP A 259 -6.52 -29.32 2.78
C ASP A 259 -7.74 -29.12 1.87
N ALA A 260 -7.59 -29.51 0.60
CA ALA A 260 -8.67 -29.46 -0.38
C ALA A 260 -9.93 -30.24 0.06
N LYS A 261 -9.76 -31.27 0.89
CA LYS A 261 -10.86 -32.10 1.41
C LYS A 261 -11.54 -31.49 2.64
N HIS A 262 -10.83 -30.65 3.38
CA HIS A 262 -11.29 -30.01 4.60
C HIS A 262 -10.99 -28.51 4.55
N PRO A 263 -11.66 -27.77 3.65
CA PRO A 263 -11.42 -26.35 3.49
C PRO A 263 -11.70 -25.61 4.79
N LYS A 264 -10.74 -24.77 5.20
CA LYS A 264 -10.80 -24.02 6.46
C LYS A 264 -11.72 -22.79 6.37
N GLN A 265 -11.84 -22.22 5.18
CA GLN A 265 -12.67 -21.05 4.93
C GLN A 265 -14.02 -21.43 4.30
N PRO A 266 -15.13 -20.75 4.66
CA PRO A 266 -16.43 -20.99 4.02
C PRO A 266 -16.43 -20.60 2.54
N CYS A 267 -15.67 -19.55 2.19
CA CYS A 267 -15.44 -18.97 0.87
C CYS A 267 -14.15 -18.14 0.95
N TYR A 268 -13.51 -17.85 -0.19
CA TYR A 268 -12.31 -16.99 -0.23
C TYR A 268 -12.66 -15.53 -0.53
N VAL A 269 -13.75 -15.31 -1.26
CA VAL A 269 -14.24 -13.97 -1.60
C VAL A 269 -15.67 -13.81 -1.15
N GLN A 270 -15.92 -12.77 -0.37
CA GLN A 270 -17.27 -12.37 0.03
C GLN A 270 -17.70 -11.14 -0.76
N THR A 271 -18.93 -11.15 -1.28
CA THR A 271 -19.55 -10.02 -1.98
C THR A 271 -20.81 -9.54 -1.27
N SER A 272 -21.09 -8.24 -1.32
CA SER A 272 -22.32 -7.63 -0.79
C SER A 272 -23.38 -7.28 -1.84
N LEU A 273 -23.05 -7.33 -3.14
CA LEU A 273 -23.94 -6.89 -4.23
C LEU A 273 -24.09 -7.94 -5.33
N SER A 274 -25.28 -8.02 -5.92
CA SER A 274 -25.58 -8.98 -7.00
C SER A 274 -24.88 -8.68 -8.32
N TYR A 275 -24.53 -7.42 -8.53
CA TYR A 275 -23.87 -6.92 -9.73
C TYR A 275 -22.36 -6.74 -9.56
N ASN A 276 -21.78 -7.18 -8.43
CA ASN A 276 -20.33 -7.37 -8.32
C ASN A 276 -19.89 -8.46 -9.31
N ASN A 277 -18.78 -8.20 -10.01
CA ASN A 277 -18.25 -9.09 -11.04
C ASN A 277 -16.93 -9.70 -10.61
N ILE A 278 -16.86 -11.02 -10.59
CA ILE A 278 -15.66 -11.75 -10.17
C ILE A 278 -15.31 -12.78 -11.23
N LYS A 279 -14.05 -12.77 -11.67
CA LYS A 279 -13.52 -13.78 -12.61
C LYS A 279 -12.34 -14.50 -11.99
N PHE A 280 -12.48 -15.82 -11.88
CA PHE A 280 -11.41 -16.74 -11.53
C PHE A 280 -10.99 -17.53 -12.79
N PRO A 281 -9.71 -17.81 -13.03
CA PRO A 281 -9.30 -18.84 -13.95
C PRO A 281 -9.63 -20.22 -13.37
N ALA A 282 -9.75 -21.22 -14.24
CA ALA A 282 -10.07 -22.59 -13.86
C ALA A 282 -9.02 -23.27 -12.96
N THR A 283 -7.83 -22.68 -12.82
CA THR A 283 -6.64 -23.30 -12.20
C THR A 283 -6.10 -22.54 -10.99
N ILE A 284 -6.91 -21.72 -10.29
CA ILE A 284 -6.43 -21.12 -9.03
C ILE A 284 -6.17 -22.22 -8.01
N TYR A 285 -4.93 -22.30 -7.54
CA TYR A 285 -4.52 -23.22 -6.50
C TYR A 285 -4.95 -22.70 -5.13
N GLY A 286 -5.40 -23.60 -4.27
CA GLY A 286 -5.77 -23.28 -2.90
C GLY A 286 -7.23 -22.84 -2.71
N VAL A 287 -8.03 -22.73 -3.78
CA VAL A 287 -9.47 -22.46 -3.69
C VAL A 287 -10.27 -23.77 -3.58
N GLY A 288 -10.71 -24.13 -2.37
CA GLY A 288 -11.64 -25.25 -2.08
C GLY A 288 -12.61 -24.92 -0.94
N GLY A 289 -13.81 -25.51 -0.89
CA GLY A 289 -14.87 -25.06 0.04
C GLY A 289 -16.08 -26.01 0.10
N THR A 290 -16.86 -25.94 1.19
CA THR A 290 -18.23 -26.53 1.24
C THR A 290 -19.24 -25.65 0.49
N GLN A 291 -18.92 -24.37 0.33
CA GLN A 291 -19.53 -23.43 -0.61
C GLN A 291 -18.48 -23.07 -1.68
N GLY A 292 -18.90 -22.57 -2.84
CA GLY A 292 -17.97 -22.21 -3.92
C GLY A 292 -16.93 -21.15 -3.51
N ALA A 293 -16.00 -20.83 -4.41
CA ALA A 293 -14.95 -19.82 -4.19
C ALA A 293 -15.48 -18.46 -3.67
N VAL A 294 -16.73 -18.15 -4.00
CA VAL A 294 -17.43 -16.90 -3.70
C VAL A 294 -18.66 -17.16 -2.85
N CYS A 295 -18.86 -16.33 -1.83
CA CYS A 295 -20.10 -16.26 -1.04
C CYS A 295 -20.77 -14.88 -1.20
N GLY A 296 -22.10 -14.86 -1.19
CA GLY A 296 -22.91 -13.65 -1.37
C GLY A 296 -23.57 -13.56 -2.76
N PRO A 297 -24.27 -12.45 -3.06
CA PRO A 297 -25.17 -12.37 -4.21
C PRO A 297 -24.49 -12.15 -5.57
N GLY A 298 -23.18 -11.86 -5.61
CA GLY A 298 -22.46 -11.48 -6.83
C GLY A 298 -22.36 -12.61 -7.87
N THR A 299 -22.11 -12.23 -9.12
CA THR A 299 -22.04 -13.17 -10.24
C THR A 299 -20.59 -13.60 -10.48
N ALA A 300 -20.27 -14.86 -10.17
CA ALA A 300 -18.99 -15.46 -10.52
C ALA A 300 -19.00 -15.92 -11.99
N VAL A 301 -18.24 -15.26 -12.85
CA VAL A 301 -18.15 -15.58 -14.27
C VAL A 301 -16.90 -16.45 -14.48
N ASN A 302 -17.13 -17.77 -14.49
CA ASN A 302 -16.16 -18.87 -14.59
C ASN A 302 -15.52 -19.31 -13.26
N TRP A 303 -16.13 -20.32 -12.65
CA TRP A 303 -15.42 -21.37 -11.92
C TRP A 303 -15.83 -22.69 -12.57
N THR A 304 -14.97 -23.25 -13.41
CA THR A 304 -15.10 -24.63 -13.90
C THR A 304 -14.09 -25.51 -13.18
N GLY A 305 -13.99 -25.34 -11.86
CA GLY A 305 -13.21 -26.24 -11.03
C GLY A 305 -13.61 -27.67 -11.40
N GLN A 306 -12.62 -28.51 -11.70
CA GLN A 306 -12.94 -29.93 -11.78
C GLN A 306 -13.44 -30.32 -10.38
N PRO A 307 -14.65 -30.92 -10.25
CA PRO A 307 -14.92 -31.65 -9.03
C PRO A 307 -13.75 -32.62 -8.86
N PHE A 308 -13.17 -32.69 -7.66
CA PHE A 308 -12.28 -33.79 -7.31
C PHE A 308 -13.13 -35.07 -7.33
N SER A 309 -13.36 -35.63 -8.51
CA SER A 309 -13.91 -36.98 -8.64
C SER A 309 -12.78 -37.92 -8.27
N GLU A 310 -12.95 -38.63 -7.17
CA GLU A 310 -12.06 -39.69 -6.71
C GLU A 310 -11.69 -40.64 -7.86
N LYS A 311 -10.39 -40.80 -8.08
CA LYS A 311 -9.80 -42.06 -8.51
C LYS A 311 -8.71 -42.43 -7.52
#